data_AF-A0A1B6C3Y2-F1
#
_entry.id   AF-A0A1B6C3Y2-F1
#
_cell.length_a   1.000
_cell.length_b   1.000
_cell.length_c   1.000
_cell.angle_alpha   90.00
_cell.angle_beta   90.00
_cell.angle_gamma   90.00
#
_symmetry.space_group_name_H-M   'P 1'
#
loop_
_entity.id
_entity.type
_entity.pdbx_description
1 polymer ?
#
loop_
_entity_poly.entity_id
_entity_poly.type
_entity_poly.pdbx_seq_one_letter_code
_entity_poly.pdbx_strand_id
1 'polypeptide(L)'
;MSKINGVVFPGGGVYFTDPKGYGEAGLRIYNIAKKMNDEGDHFPLMGICLGYEFLMFAASGTYDILTPCSALDPLPLNFLQAYNQSKLFSNFPEDIIDILATLPVTVNHHRKCVTIEKLKTFDLDKEWTVMTTNNDSTGIEFVSSSESLFYPFAGVQFHPEKNPYEWKASQNYPHSKEAVLSSRYFLDWIVDQARLNNHSFPSLEEENQALIYNYSPVFIGQIGGYYEQIYRFVYVK
;
A
#
# COMPACT_ATOMS: atom_id res chain seq x y z
N MET A 1 -13.99 -8.44 -11.70
CA MET A 1 -13.21 -7.21 -11.92
C MET A 1 -12.29 -7.39 -13.13
N SER A 2 -12.80 -7.99 -14.20
CA SER A 2 -11.99 -8.55 -15.30
C SER A 2 -11.55 -7.54 -16.36
N LYS A 3 -11.81 -6.24 -16.15
CA LYS A 3 -11.39 -5.15 -17.05
C LYS A 3 -10.05 -4.52 -16.66
N ILE A 4 -9.59 -4.75 -15.43
CA ILE A 4 -8.33 -4.24 -14.89
C ILE A 4 -7.50 -5.39 -14.37
N ASN A 5 -6.21 -5.16 -14.16
CA ASN A 5 -5.25 -6.24 -13.90
C ASN A 5 -4.77 -6.31 -12.44
N GLY A 6 -5.18 -5.36 -11.59
CA GLY A 6 -4.81 -5.28 -10.19
C GLY A 6 -5.38 -4.01 -9.55
N VAL A 7 -5.31 -3.89 -8.22
CA VAL A 7 -5.75 -2.68 -7.51
C VAL A 7 -4.72 -2.23 -6.48
N VAL A 8 -4.46 -0.93 -6.45
CA VAL A 8 -3.73 -0.26 -5.37
C VAL A 8 -4.73 0.44 -4.46
N PHE A 9 -4.68 0.13 -3.17
CA PHE A 9 -5.35 0.89 -2.12
C PHE A 9 -4.40 1.97 -1.59
N PRO A 10 -4.66 3.27 -1.89
CA PRO A 10 -3.75 4.33 -1.51
C PRO A 10 -3.85 4.67 -0.02
N GLY A 11 -2.87 5.44 0.46
CA GLY A 11 -2.93 6.10 1.75
C GLY A 11 -4.04 7.15 1.84
N GLY A 12 -4.29 7.66 3.05
CA GLY A 12 -5.35 8.64 3.28
C GLY A 12 -5.65 8.84 4.76
N GLY A 13 -6.82 9.41 5.05
CA GLY A 13 -7.26 9.67 6.44
C GLY A 13 -8.78 9.61 6.62
N VAL A 14 -9.44 8.72 5.88
CA VAL A 14 -10.90 8.49 5.97
C VAL A 14 -11.21 7.31 6.90
N TYR A 15 -12.45 7.21 7.36
CA TYR A 15 -12.88 6.03 8.12
C TYR A 15 -13.41 4.96 7.15
N PHE A 16 -13.05 3.69 7.35
CA PHE A 16 -13.60 2.58 6.53
C PHE A 16 -15.11 2.40 6.73
N THR A 17 -15.72 3.00 7.76
CA THR A 17 -17.16 2.97 8.05
C THR A 17 -17.91 4.12 7.39
N ASP A 18 -17.23 5.05 6.73
CA ASP A 18 -17.90 6.14 6.04
C ASP A 18 -18.82 5.56 4.93
N PRO A 19 -20.13 5.86 4.95
CA PRO A 19 -21.09 5.21 4.07
C PRO A 19 -20.82 5.60 2.61
N LYS A 20 -20.93 4.62 1.70
CA LYS A 20 -20.61 4.81 0.27
C LYS A 20 -19.20 5.36 0.03
N GLY A 21 -18.29 5.10 0.97
CA GLY A 21 -16.93 5.59 0.98
C GLY A 21 -15.88 4.53 0.63
N TYR A 22 -14.64 4.87 0.96
CA TYR A 22 -13.45 4.06 0.70
C TYR A 22 -13.58 2.62 1.21
N GLY A 23 -14.02 2.43 2.46
CA GLY A 23 -14.08 1.09 3.06
C GLY A 23 -15.14 0.19 2.43
N GLU A 24 -16.31 0.72 2.06
CA GLU A 24 -17.36 -0.07 1.39
C GLU A 24 -16.90 -0.51 -0.01
N ALA A 25 -16.34 0.42 -0.81
CA ALA A 25 -15.78 0.09 -2.11
C ALA A 25 -14.61 -0.90 -1.98
N GLY A 26 -13.73 -0.66 -1.01
CA GLY A 26 -12.59 -1.52 -0.71
C GLY A 26 -13.00 -2.93 -0.37
N LEU A 27 -13.99 -3.14 0.51
CA LEU A 27 -14.46 -4.48 0.89
C LEU A 27 -15.04 -5.24 -0.31
N ARG A 28 -15.76 -4.53 -1.20
CA ARG A 28 -16.26 -5.14 -2.44
C ARG A 28 -15.11 -5.60 -3.33
N ILE A 29 -14.10 -4.75 -3.54
CA ILE A 29 -12.91 -5.06 -4.34
C ILE A 29 -12.15 -6.24 -3.72
N TYR A 30 -11.88 -6.19 -2.41
CA TYR A 30 -11.17 -7.24 -1.67
C TYR A 30 -11.85 -8.61 -1.82
N ASN A 31 -13.17 -8.68 -1.60
CA ASN A 31 -13.92 -9.92 -1.72
C ASN A 31 -13.97 -10.45 -3.17
N ILE A 32 -14.08 -9.56 -4.16
CA ILE A 32 -14.05 -9.95 -5.57
C ILE A 32 -12.65 -10.49 -5.93
N ALA A 33 -11.58 -9.82 -5.51
CA ALA A 33 -10.21 -10.28 -5.77
C ALA A 33 -9.91 -11.62 -5.08
N LYS A 34 -10.34 -11.80 -3.82
CA LYS A 34 -10.21 -13.08 -3.11
C LYS A 34 -10.89 -14.21 -3.89
N LYS A 35 -12.14 -14.00 -4.31
CA LYS A 35 -12.89 -14.97 -5.11
C LYS A 35 -12.20 -15.29 -6.44
N MET A 36 -11.69 -14.29 -7.16
CA MET A 36 -10.97 -14.51 -8.42
C MET A 36 -9.76 -15.42 -8.19
N ASN A 37 -8.96 -15.15 -7.15
CA ASN A 37 -7.80 -15.98 -6.83
C ASN A 37 -8.19 -17.39 -6.35
N ASP A 38 -9.27 -17.54 -5.58
CA ASP A 38 -9.82 -18.85 -5.18
C ASP A 38 -10.22 -19.69 -6.42
N GLU A 39 -10.65 -19.04 -7.49
CA GLU A 39 -11.01 -19.64 -8.79
C GLU A 39 -9.79 -19.84 -9.73
N GLY A 40 -8.57 -19.52 -9.26
CA GLY A 40 -7.33 -19.64 -10.03
C GLY A 40 -7.03 -18.47 -10.97
N ASP A 41 -7.78 -17.37 -10.88
CA ASP A 41 -7.59 -16.14 -11.63
C ASP A 41 -6.75 -15.14 -10.82
N HIS A 42 -5.47 -15.01 -11.19
CA HIS A 42 -4.49 -14.22 -10.45
C HIS A 42 -4.86 -12.73 -10.43
N PHE A 43 -5.26 -12.18 -9.28
CA PHE A 43 -5.61 -10.77 -9.17
C PHE A 43 -4.94 -10.12 -7.96
N PRO A 44 -3.93 -9.26 -8.16
CA PRO A 44 -3.16 -8.69 -7.07
C PRO A 44 -3.77 -7.45 -6.43
N LEU A 45 -3.51 -7.29 -5.13
CA LEU A 45 -3.84 -6.10 -4.34
C LEU A 45 -2.58 -5.56 -3.67
N MET A 46 -2.39 -4.24 -3.72
CA MET A 46 -1.31 -3.54 -3.01
C MET A 46 -1.90 -2.49 -2.07
N GLY A 47 -1.62 -2.59 -0.77
CA GLY A 47 -2.03 -1.59 0.22
C GLY A 47 -0.88 -0.66 0.59
N ILE A 48 -1.10 0.65 0.57
CA ILE A 48 -0.12 1.65 0.99
C ILE A 48 -0.69 2.46 2.16
N CYS A 49 0.01 2.49 3.30
CA CYS A 49 -0.40 3.22 4.51
C CYS A 49 -1.86 2.89 4.92
N LEU A 50 -2.81 3.82 4.79
CA LEU A 50 -4.24 3.56 5.01
C LEU A 50 -4.75 2.33 4.22
N GLY A 51 -4.22 2.10 3.01
CA GLY A 51 -4.56 0.91 2.23
C GLY A 51 -4.03 -0.39 2.84
N TYR A 52 -2.87 -0.36 3.51
CA TYR A 52 -2.39 -1.50 4.28
C TYR A 52 -3.26 -1.73 5.53
N GLU A 53 -3.58 -0.66 6.26
CA GLU A 53 -4.53 -0.72 7.39
C GLU A 53 -5.88 -1.31 6.94
N PHE A 54 -6.35 -0.94 5.74
CA PHE A 54 -7.56 -1.46 5.14
C PHE A 54 -7.46 -2.96 4.82
N LEU A 55 -6.35 -3.44 4.25
CA LEU A 55 -6.16 -4.87 4.00
C LEU A 55 -6.22 -5.68 5.30
N MET A 56 -5.60 -5.19 6.37
CA MET A 56 -5.65 -5.85 7.67
C MET A 56 -7.04 -5.81 8.29
N PHE A 57 -7.76 -4.70 8.15
CA PHE A 57 -9.18 -4.58 8.53
C PHE A 57 -10.08 -5.55 7.74
N ALA A 58 -9.88 -5.66 6.44
CA ALA A 58 -10.67 -6.55 5.58
C ALA A 58 -10.40 -8.03 5.90
N ALA A 59 -9.17 -8.38 6.25
CA ALA A 59 -8.79 -9.72 6.67
C ALA A 59 -9.32 -10.06 8.08
N SER A 60 -9.19 -9.16 9.05
CA SER A 60 -9.64 -9.39 10.43
C SER A 60 -11.16 -9.28 10.61
N GLY A 61 -11.83 -8.53 9.73
CA GLY A 61 -13.24 -8.15 9.88
C GLY A 61 -13.50 -7.11 10.97
N THR A 62 -12.47 -6.53 11.60
CA THR A 62 -12.62 -5.56 12.70
C THR A 62 -11.53 -4.49 12.72
N TYR A 63 -11.89 -3.29 13.17
CA TYR A 63 -10.95 -2.18 13.39
C TYR A 63 -9.99 -2.42 14.54
N ASP A 64 -10.31 -3.35 15.44
CA ASP A 64 -9.49 -3.65 16.61
C ASP A 64 -8.11 -4.23 16.22
N ILE A 65 -7.90 -4.58 14.95
CA ILE A 65 -6.61 -4.92 14.36
C ILE A 65 -5.61 -3.75 14.39
N LEU A 66 -6.09 -2.51 14.45
CA LEU A 66 -5.27 -1.31 14.46
C LEU A 66 -4.94 -0.87 15.88
N THR A 67 -3.66 -0.57 16.12
CA THR A 67 -3.14 -0.02 17.37
C THR A 67 -2.78 1.45 17.16
N PRO A 68 -3.14 2.36 18.09
CA PRO A 68 -2.62 3.73 18.07
C PRO A 68 -1.09 3.74 18.12
N CYS A 69 -0.46 4.47 17.21
CA CYS A 69 0.99 4.65 17.14
C CYS A 69 1.29 6.02 16.54
N SER A 70 2.56 6.40 16.43
CA SER A 70 2.95 7.62 15.71
C SER A 70 4.33 7.50 15.04
N ALA A 71 4.34 7.37 13.72
CA ALA A 71 5.56 7.49 12.92
C ALA A 71 5.40 8.56 11.84
N LEU A 72 6.22 9.61 11.94
CA LEU A 72 6.21 10.79 11.06
C LEU A 72 7.57 11.06 10.41
N ASP A 73 8.64 10.46 10.96
CA ASP A 73 9.99 10.61 10.43
C ASP A 73 10.31 9.51 9.41
N PRO A 74 11.24 9.75 8.47
CA PRO A 74 11.73 8.69 7.60
C PRO A 74 12.47 7.61 8.37
N LEU A 75 12.26 6.35 7.98
CA LEU A 75 12.83 5.19 8.68
C LEU A 75 13.53 4.24 7.69
N PRO A 76 14.58 3.52 8.13
CA PRO A 76 15.00 2.27 7.49
C PRO A 76 13.93 1.19 7.72
N LEU A 77 14.15 -0.03 7.26
CA LEU A 77 13.29 -1.19 7.51
C LEU A 77 14.03 -2.22 8.36
N ASN A 78 13.40 -2.67 9.45
CA ASN A 78 13.94 -3.77 10.25
C ASN A 78 13.48 -5.09 9.62
N PHE A 79 14.34 -5.72 8.84
CA PHE A 79 14.02 -6.98 8.17
C PHE A 79 13.93 -8.15 9.16
N LEU A 80 12.89 -8.97 9.00
CA LEU A 80 12.70 -10.24 9.70
C LEU A 80 13.12 -11.40 8.81
N GLN A 81 13.55 -12.53 9.39
CA GLN A 81 14.05 -13.70 8.64
C GLN A 81 13.13 -14.17 7.49
N ALA A 82 11.82 -13.97 7.62
CA ALA A 82 10.83 -14.34 6.63
C ALA A 82 10.96 -13.59 5.29
N TYR A 83 11.63 -12.43 5.25
CA TYR A 83 11.82 -11.67 4.00
C TYR A 83 12.53 -12.50 2.91
N ASN A 84 13.40 -13.44 3.29
CA ASN A 84 14.15 -14.28 2.35
C ASN A 84 13.27 -15.16 1.44
N GLN A 85 12.01 -15.39 1.81
CA GLN A 85 11.04 -16.19 1.05
C GLN A 85 9.89 -15.33 0.51
N SER A 86 9.98 -14.00 0.64
CA SER A 86 8.93 -13.07 0.26
C SER A 86 8.77 -12.96 -1.25
N LYS A 87 7.51 -12.92 -1.70
CA LYS A 87 7.16 -12.53 -3.07
C LYS A 87 7.32 -11.03 -3.28
N LEU A 88 6.97 -10.20 -2.30
CA LEU A 88 7.13 -8.74 -2.33
C LEU A 88 8.58 -8.33 -2.58
N PHE A 89 9.53 -8.93 -1.86
CA PHE A 89 10.96 -8.61 -1.96
C PHE A 89 11.73 -9.49 -2.96
N SER A 90 11.07 -10.44 -3.64
CA SER A 90 11.74 -11.45 -4.48
C SER A 90 12.64 -10.89 -5.60
N ASN A 91 12.28 -9.72 -6.14
CA ASN A 91 13.00 -9.07 -7.24
C ASN A 91 13.91 -7.92 -6.78
N PHE A 92 14.09 -7.73 -5.46
CA PHE A 92 14.91 -6.65 -4.92
C PHE A 92 16.38 -7.06 -4.92
N PRO A 93 17.27 -6.32 -5.62
CA PRO A 93 18.71 -6.56 -5.54
C PRO A 93 19.26 -6.32 -4.12
N GLU A 94 20.36 -7.00 -3.80
CA GLU A 94 20.96 -6.95 -2.46
C GLU A 94 21.38 -5.53 -2.05
N ASP A 95 21.87 -4.71 -2.98
CA ASP A 95 22.20 -3.29 -2.72
C ASP A 95 20.96 -2.45 -2.39
N ILE A 96 19.80 -2.78 -2.96
CA ILE A 96 18.52 -2.14 -2.61
C ILE A 96 18.03 -2.59 -1.24
N ILE A 97 18.20 -3.86 -0.89
CA ILE A 97 17.92 -4.38 0.45
C ILE A 97 18.80 -3.67 1.48
N ASP A 98 20.10 -3.51 1.21
CA ASP A 98 21.04 -2.80 2.09
C ASP A 98 20.63 -1.33 2.30
N ILE A 99 20.22 -0.63 1.23
CA ILE A 99 19.69 0.73 1.33
C ILE A 99 18.48 0.78 2.25
N LEU A 100 17.51 -0.12 2.05
CA LEU A 100 16.29 -0.17 2.87
C LEU A 100 16.61 -0.51 4.32
N ALA A 101 17.59 -1.38 4.59
CA ALA A 101 17.95 -1.82 5.93
C ALA A 101 18.73 -0.76 6.72
N THR A 102 19.50 0.10 6.05
CA THR A 102 20.49 0.97 6.71
C THR A 102 20.19 2.47 6.63
N LEU A 103 19.43 2.91 5.63
CA LEU A 103 19.16 4.33 5.40
C LEU A 103 17.71 4.71 5.72
N PRO A 104 17.46 5.92 6.25
CA PRO A 104 16.09 6.39 6.54
C PRO A 104 15.37 6.83 5.26
N VAL A 105 15.03 5.86 4.40
CA VAL A 105 14.52 6.12 3.04
C VAL A 105 13.00 5.94 2.91
N THR A 106 12.34 5.32 3.88
CA THR A 106 10.88 5.08 3.81
C THR A 106 10.09 6.19 4.48
N VAL A 107 9.13 6.78 3.76
CA VAL A 107 8.30 7.88 4.28
C VAL A 107 7.17 7.33 5.15
N ASN A 108 7.21 7.61 6.45
CA ASN A 108 6.13 7.26 7.38
C ASN A 108 5.28 8.48 7.69
N HIS A 109 3.96 8.33 7.60
CA HIS A 109 3.02 9.39 7.99
C HIS A 109 1.66 8.79 8.40
N HIS A 110 1.65 8.15 9.56
CA HIS A 110 0.48 7.44 10.08
C HIS A 110 0.35 7.58 11.59
N ARG A 111 -0.86 7.34 12.08
CA ARG A 111 -1.22 7.38 13.53
C ARG A 111 -1.87 6.10 14.02
N LYS A 112 -1.91 5.11 13.14
CA LYS A 112 -2.45 3.78 13.38
C LYS A 112 -1.51 2.80 12.71
N CYS A 113 -1.29 1.69 13.40
CA CYS A 113 -0.35 0.67 13.01
C CYS A 113 -0.98 -0.69 13.19
N VAL A 114 -0.40 -1.69 12.54
CA VAL A 114 -0.67 -3.10 12.84
C VAL A 114 0.55 -3.64 13.59
N THR A 115 0.34 -4.37 14.68
CA THR A 115 1.42 -4.99 15.45
C THR A 115 1.39 -6.50 15.26
N ILE A 116 2.53 -7.17 15.46
CA ILE A 116 2.60 -8.64 15.41
C ILE A 116 1.65 -9.27 16.43
N GLU A 117 1.51 -8.66 17.61
CA GLU A 117 0.56 -9.09 18.65
C GLU A 117 -0.90 -9.02 18.14
N LYS A 118 -1.27 -7.94 17.44
CA LYS A 118 -2.60 -7.80 16.86
C LYS A 118 -2.84 -8.85 15.77
N LEU A 119 -1.87 -9.11 14.89
CA LEU A 119 -1.99 -10.18 13.90
C LEU A 119 -2.28 -11.53 14.54
N LYS A 120 -1.53 -11.90 15.60
CA LYS A 120 -1.77 -13.14 16.36
C LYS A 120 -3.13 -13.18 17.04
N THR A 121 -3.57 -12.05 17.61
CA THR A 121 -4.86 -11.94 18.31
C THR A 121 -6.04 -12.24 17.39
N PHE A 122 -5.92 -11.91 16.10
CA PHE A 122 -6.93 -12.16 15.08
C PHE A 122 -6.60 -13.35 14.17
N ASP A 123 -5.69 -14.23 14.58
CA ASP A 123 -5.23 -15.41 13.83
C ASP A 123 -4.68 -15.12 12.41
N LEU A 124 -4.32 -13.85 12.13
CA LEU A 124 -3.79 -13.42 10.84
C LEU A 124 -2.32 -13.75 10.65
N ASP A 125 -1.60 -14.14 11.71
CA ASP A 125 -0.22 -14.64 11.62
C ASP A 125 -0.10 -15.98 10.86
N LYS A 126 -1.23 -16.64 10.61
CA LYS A 126 -1.35 -17.84 9.74
C LYS A 126 -1.77 -17.51 8.31
N GLU A 127 -2.11 -16.26 8.03
CA GLU A 127 -2.58 -15.80 6.71
C GLU A 127 -1.65 -14.77 6.07
N TRP A 128 -0.87 -14.07 6.89
CA TRP A 128 0.04 -13.01 6.49
C TRP A 128 1.43 -13.24 7.04
N THR A 129 2.43 -13.13 6.16
CA THR A 129 3.84 -13.13 6.53
C THR A 129 4.32 -11.70 6.72
N VAL A 130 4.98 -11.42 7.84
CA VAL A 130 5.59 -10.12 8.13
C VAL A 130 7.04 -10.15 7.66
N MET A 131 7.43 -9.22 6.79
CA MET A 131 8.81 -9.13 6.28
C MET A 131 9.61 -8.06 6.99
N THR A 132 8.98 -6.94 7.36
CA THR A 132 9.68 -5.84 8.02
C THR A 132 8.85 -5.25 9.15
N THR A 133 9.53 -4.79 10.20
CA THR A 133 8.98 -3.97 11.27
C THR A 133 9.68 -2.62 11.36
N ASN A 134 9.11 -1.73 12.16
CA ASN A 134 9.71 -0.49 12.60
C ASN A 134 9.21 -0.14 14.00
N ASN A 135 9.86 0.83 14.65
CA ASN A 135 9.44 1.35 15.93
C ASN A 135 8.92 2.78 15.73
N ASP A 136 7.80 3.09 16.37
CA ASP A 136 7.28 4.44 16.41
C ASP A 136 8.11 5.32 17.38
N SER A 137 7.79 6.62 17.48
CA SER A 137 8.55 7.54 18.33
C SER A 137 8.47 7.24 19.84
N THR A 138 7.54 6.36 20.25
CA THR A 138 7.34 5.92 21.64
C THR A 138 7.88 4.51 21.91
N GLY A 139 8.41 3.84 20.88
CA GLY A 139 8.99 2.51 20.96
C GLY A 139 8.04 1.37 20.61
N ILE A 140 6.80 1.65 20.19
CA ILE A 140 5.85 0.61 19.75
C ILE A 140 6.38 -0.01 18.45
N GLU A 141 6.67 -1.30 18.47
CA GLU A 141 7.01 -2.05 17.27
C GLU A 141 5.75 -2.30 16.43
N PHE A 142 5.80 -1.91 15.16
CA PHE A 142 4.74 -2.09 14.18
C PHE A 142 5.24 -2.78 12.93
N VAL A 143 4.32 -3.44 12.22
CA VAL A 143 4.56 -4.06 10.92
C VAL A 143 4.65 -2.97 9.87
N SER A 144 5.79 -2.90 9.17
CA SER A 144 6.01 -1.96 8.07
C SER A 144 5.80 -2.59 6.69
N SER A 145 5.91 -3.92 6.57
CA SER A 145 5.47 -4.65 5.38
C SER A 145 5.02 -6.09 5.68
N SER A 146 3.99 -6.54 4.96
CA SER A 146 3.54 -7.93 5.01
C SER A 146 2.85 -8.36 3.70
N GLU A 147 2.81 -9.66 3.45
CA GLU A 147 2.16 -10.26 2.28
C GLU A 147 1.29 -11.44 2.68
N SER A 148 0.22 -11.69 1.92
CA SER A 148 -0.66 -12.83 2.14
C SER A 148 0.04 -14.13 1.71
N LEU A 149 -0.14 -15.18 2.52
CA LEU A 149 0.32 -16.53 2.20
C LEU A 149 -0.49 -17.16 1.06
N PHE A 150 -1.76 -16.77 0.91
CA PHE A 150 -2.71 -17.42 0.02
C PHE A 150 -2.98 -16.63 -1.26
N TYR A 151 -2.91 -15.30 -1.18
CA TYR A 151 -3.30 -14.41 -2.28
C TYR A 151 -2.13 -13.52 -2.70
N PRO A 152 -2.10 -13.01 -3.94
CA PRO A 152 -1.12 -12.01 -4.38
C PRO A 152 -1.43 -10.62 -3.80
N PHE A 153 -1.62 -10.56 -2.48
CA PHE A 153 -1.91 -9.35 -1.73
C PHE A 153 -0.67 -8.98 -0.91
N ALA A 154 -0.24 -7.74 -1.01
CA ALA A 154 0.84 -7.20 -0.20
C ALA A 154 0.48 -5.82 0.30
N GLY A 155 1.16 -5.38 1.36
CA GLY A 155 1.03 -4.01 1.81
C GLY A 155 2.25 -3.50 2.55
N VAL A 156 2.40 -2.18 2.49
CA VAL A 156 3.44 -1.41 3.16
C VAL A 156 2.81 -0.29 3.95
N GLN A 157 3.26 -0.08 5.20
CA GLN A 157 2.73 0.96 6.07
C GLN A 157 3.29 2.36 5.70
N PHE A 158 4.45 2.40 5.05
CA PHE A 158 5.10 3.61 4.54
C PHE A 158 4.64 3.96 3.12
N HIS A 159 5.11 5.10 2.62
CA HIS A 159 4.70 5.72 1.35
C HIS A 159 5.83 5.74 0.31
N PRO A 160 6.04 4.68 -0.48
CA PRO A 160 7.10 4.63 -1.49
C PRO A 160 6.89 5.65 -2.62
N GLU A 161 5.65 6.10 -2.86
CA GLU A 161 5.30 7.06 -3.90
C GLU A 161 5.79 8.48 -3.59
N LYS A 162 6.03 8.80 -2.30
CA LYS A 162 6.36 10.17 -1.89
C LYS A 162 7.79 10.56 -2.25
N ASN A 163 8.73 9.61 -2.25
CA ASN A 163 10.14 9.87 -2.53
C ASN A 163 10.37 10.57 -3.88
N PRO A 164 9.78 10.12 -5.01
CA PRO A 164 9.95 10.81 -6.29
C PRO A 164 8.94 11.92 -6.59
N TYR A 165 7.77 11.96 -5.94
CA TYR A 165 6.63 12.76 -6.44
C TYR A 165 6.12 13.87 -5.52
N GLU A 166 6.45 13.85 -4.23
CA GLU A 166 5.91 14.83 -3.26
C GLU A 166 6.98 15.72 -2.67
N TRP A 167 6.87 17.04 -2.77
CA TRP A 167 7.97 17.99 -2.48
C TRP A 167 7.61 19.02 -1.40
N LYS A 168 6.62 18.70 -0.57
CA LYS A 168 6.13 19.59 0.48
C LYS A 168 7.25 19.95 1.46
N ALA A 169 7.73 21.21 1.40
CA ALA A 169 8.88 21.68 2.17
C ALA A 169 8.74 21.58 3.70
N SER A 170 7.52 21.50 4.24
CA SER A 170 7.28 21.30 5.68
C SER A 170 7.31 19.83 6.11
N GLN A 171 7.61 18.91 5.20
CA GLN A 171 7.74 17.48 5.47
C GLN A 171 9.18 17.06 5.14
N ASN A 172 9.75 16.19 5.97
CA ASN A 172 11.11 15.71 5.81
C ASN A 172 11.16 14.46 4.91
N TYR A 173 10.64 14.54 3.68
CA TYR A 173 10.68 13.39 2.77
C TYR A 173 12.09 13.19 2.20
N PRO A 174 12.65 11.97 2.21
CA PRO A 174 13.95 11.72 1.64
C PRO A 174 13.86 11.63 0.11
N HIS A 175 14.59 12.51 -0.56
CA HIS A 175 14.68 12.62 -2.02
C HIS A 175 16.05 12.21 -2.58
N SER A 176 16.87 11.52 -1.77
CA SER A 176 18.16 11.03 -2.24
C SER A 176 17.98 10.01 -3.37
N LYS A 177 19.05 9.77 -4.13
CA LYS A 177 19.04 8.76 -5.20
C LYS A 177 18.63 7.39 -4.66
N GLU A 178 19.15 7.02 -3.50
CA GLU A 178 18.89 5.77 -2.80
C GLU A 178 17.41 5.66 -2.41
N ALA A 179 16.83 6.75 -1.90
CA ALA A 179 15.42 6.79 -1.52
C ALA A 179 14.48 6.61 -2.72
N VAL A 180 14.75 7.30 -3.84
CA VAL A 180 13.97 7.16 -5.07
C VAL A 180 14.14 5.78 -5.71
N LEU A 181 15.37 5.24 -5.74
CA LEU A 181 15.62 3.92 -6.35
C LEU A 181 14.95 2.80 -5.56
N SER A 182 15.13 2.80 -4.24
CA SER A 182 14.58 1.74 -3.38
C SER A 182 13.06 1.77 -3.34
N SER A 183 12.42 2.95 -3.31
CA SER A 183 10.97 3.04 -3.22
C SER A 183 10.25 2.52 -4.46
N ARG A 184 10.89 2.63 -5.62
CA ARG A 184 10.33 2.19 -6.91
C ARG A 184 9.98 0.69 -6.94
N TYR A 185 10.79 -0.16 -6.33
CA TYR A 185 10.61 -1.61 -6.41
C TYR A 185 9.28 -2.09 -5.82
N PHE A 186 8.72 -1.39 -4.82
CA PHE A 186 7.39 -1.71 -4.29
C PHE A 186 6.27 -1.46 -5.31
N LEU A 187 6.41 -0.46 -6.16
CA LEU A 187 5.45 -0.16 -7.22
C LEU A 187 5.69 -1.05 -8.45
N ASP A 188 6.94 -1.39 -8.75
CA ASP A 188 7.26 -2.36 -9.80
C ASP A 188 6.66 -3.75 -9.47
N TRP A 189 6.67 -4.15 -8.19
CA TRP A 189 6.06 -5.42 -7.74
C TRP A 189 4.58 -5.56 -8.16
N ILE A 190 3.74 -4.54 -7.89
CA ILE A 190 2.31 -4.64 -8.23
C ILE A 190 2.10 -4.66 -9.74
N VAL A 191 2.94 -3.96 -10.50
CA VAL A 191 2.90 -4.00 -11.97
C VAL A 191 3.31 -5.39 -12.48
N ASP A 192 4.33 -6.00 -11.89
CA ASP A 192 4.77 -7.36 -12.23
C ASP A 192 3.69 -8.39 -11.93
N GLN A 193 3.04 -8.32 -10.75
CA GLN A 193 1.91 -9.21 -10.43
C GLN A 193 0.72 -8.99 -11.37
N ALA A 194 0.42 -7.73 -11.74
CA ALA A 194 -0.70 -7.43 -12.61
C ALA A 194 -0.54 -8.03 -14.02
N ARG A 195 0.70 -8.29 -14.48
CA ARG A 195 0.96 -8.98 -15.76
C ARG A 195 0.62 -10.47 -15.75
N LEU A 196 0.33 -11.05 -14.58
CA LEU A 196 0.08 -12.49 -14.43
C LEU A 196 -1.39 -12.88 -14.66
N ASN A 197 -2.24 -11.96 -15.12
CA ASN A 197 -3.57 -12.25 -15.65
C ASN A 197 -3.79 -11.66 -17.05
N ASN A 198 -4.78 -12.20 -17.75
CA ASN A 198 -5.15 -11.80 -19.12
C ASN A 198 -6.40 -10.91 -19.16
N HIS A 199 -6.65 -10.14 -18.09
CA HIS A 199 -7.78 -9.21 -18.05
C HIS A 199 -7.63 -8.09 -19.08
N SER A 200 -8.76 -7.69 -19.64
CA SER A 200 -8.83 -6.63 -20.63
C SER A 200 -10.21 -6.00 -20.66
N PHE A 201 -10.28 -4.75 -21.09
CA PHE A 201 -11.54 -4.13 -21.47
C PHE A 201 -12.13 -4.86 -22.70
N PRO A 202 -13.46 -4.87 -22.86
CA PRO A 202 -14.10 -5.50 -24.01
C PRO A 202 -13.88 -4.72 -25.32
N SER A 203 -13.50 -3.44 -25.23
CA SER A 203 -13.18 -2.60 -26.38
C SER A 203 -12.20 -1.50 -25.99
N LEU A 204 -11.46 -1.01 -26.99
CA LEU A 204 -10.58 0.15 -26.86
C LEU A 204 -11.36 1.43 -26.46
N GLU A 205 -12.61 1.55 -26.89
CA GLU A 205 -13.46 2.69 -26.52
C GLU A 205 -13.76 2.70 -25.02
N GLU A 206 -14.18 1.56 -24.46
CA GLU A 206 -14.44 1.45 -23.01
C GLU A 206 -13.16 1.66 -22.18
N GLU A 207 -12.03 1.14 -22.65
CA GLU A 207 -10.72 1.38 -22.02
C GLU A 207 -10.39 2.87 -22.01
N ASN A 208 -10.43 3.51 -23.19
CA ASN A 208 -10.12 4.93 -23.32
C ASN A 208 -11.00 5.82 -22.46
N GLN A 209 -12.26 5.45 -22.20
CA GLN A 209 -13.15 6.22 -21.32
C GLN A 209 -12.82 6.04 -19.82
N ALA A 210 -12.22 4.91 -19.43
CA ALA A 210 -11.92 4.59 -18.05
C ALA A 210 -10.55 5.10 -17.57
N LEU A 211 -9.63 5.39 -18.49
CA LEU A 211 -8.25 5.77 -18.15
C LEU A 211 -8.17 7.12 -17.44
N ILE A 212 -7.17 7.24 -16.55
CA ILE A 212 -6.87 8.48 -15.81
C ILE A 212 -6.52 9.66 -16.73
N TYR A 213 -6.14 9.39 -17.99
CA TYR A 213 -5.82 10.40 -19.02
C TYR A 213 -6.99 11.33 -19.37
N ASN A 214 -8.23 10.96 -19.04
CA ASN A 214 -9.41 11.83 -19.24
C ASN A 214 -9.58 12.90 -18.15
N TYR A 215 -8.74 12.87 -17.12
CA TYR A 215 -8.87 13.75 -15.96
C TYR A 215 -7.63 14.64 -15.84
N SER A 216 -7.84 15.85 -15.32
CA SER A 216 -6.77 16.81 -15.06
C SER A 216 -6.59 16.97 -13.55
N PRO A 217 -5.36 16.81 -13.03
CA PRO A 217 -5.10 17.09 -11.63
C PRO A 217 -5.09 18.59 -11.36
N VAL A 218 -5.34 18.97 -10.11
CA VAL A 218 -5.24 20.34 -9.62
C VAL A 218 -3.98 20.48 -8.79
N PHE A 219 -3.16 21.51 -9.07
CA PHE A 219 -2.00 21.86 -8.26
C PHE A 219 -2.47 22.48 -6.94
N ILE A 220 -2.39 21.70 -5.86
CA ILE A 220 -2.77 22.12 -4.50
C ILE A 220 -1.57 22.42 -3.61
N GLY A 221 -0.34 22.05 -4.02
CA GLY A 221 0.89 22.39 -3.32
C GLY A 221 1.06 23.91 -3.12
N GLN A 222 0.69 24.72 -4.12
CA GLN A 222 0.71 26.19 -4.05
C GLN A 222 -0.14 26.81 -2.94
N ILE A 223 -1.16 26.10 -2.45
CA ILE A 223 -2.02 26.57 -1.33
C ILE A 223 -1.69 25.84 -0.02
N GLY A 224 -0.52 25.21 0.08
CA GLY A 224 -0.09 24.48 1.27
C GLY A 224 -0.73 23.09 1.43
N GLY A 225 -1.29 22.54 0.34
CA GLY A 225 -1.83 21.18 0.28
C GLY A 225 -0.82 20.12 0.77
N TYR A 226 -1.32 18.96 1.19
CA TYR A 226 -0.44 17.88 1.65
C TYR A 226 0.30 17.17 0.50
N TYR A 227 -0.33 17.17 -0.67
CA TYR A 227 0.20 16.64 -1.92
C TYR A 227 0.52 17.81 -2.87
N GLU A 228 1.39 17.61 -3.86
CA GLU A 228 1.60 18.58 -4.93
C GLU A 228 0.33 18.70 -5.78
N GLN A 229 -0.17 17.56 -6.25
CA GLN A 229 -1.31 17.49 -7.15
C GLN A 229 -2.34 16.46 -6.68
N ILE A 230 -3.62 16.74 -6.93
CA ILE A 230 -4.71 15.78 -6.69
C ILE A 230 -5.68 15.73 -7.86
N TYR A 231 -6.21 14.54 -8.12
CA TYR A 231 -7.39 14.37 -8.96
C TYR A 231 -8.65 14.56 -8.12
N ARG A 232 -9.62 15.32 -8.62
CA ARG A 232 -10.94 15.50 -7.98
C ARG A 232 -12.01 14.91 -8.88
N PHE A 233 -12.81 14.01 -8.34
CA PHE A 233 -13.92 13.39 -9.03
C PHE A 233 -15.22 13.90 -8.43
N VAL A 234 -16.13 14.40 -9.27
CA VAL A 234 -17.45 14.87 -8.82
C VAL A 234 -18.38 13.67 -8.79
N TYR A 235 -18.88 13.35 -7.60
CA TYR A 235 -19.96 12.37 -7.47
C TYR A 235 -21.28 13.05 -7.89
N VAL A 236 -21.70 12.82 -9.13
CA VAL A 236 -23.05 13.21 -9.57
C VAL A 236 -24.01 12.11 -9.14
N LYS A 237 -24.97 12.46 -8.28
CA LYS A 237 -26.03 11.55 -7.82
C LYS A 237 -27.00 11.21 -8.94
#